data_AF-A0AAU3UZ71-F1
#
_entry.id   AF-A0AAU3UZ71-F1
#
_cell.length_a   1.000
_cell.length_b   1.000
_cell.length_c   1.000
_cell.angle_alpha   90.00
_cell.angle_beta   90.00
_cell.angle_gamma   90.00
#
_symmetry.space_group_name_H-M   'P 1'
#
loop_
_entity.id
_entity.type
_entity.pdbx_description
1 polymer ?
#
loop_
_entity_poly.entity_id
_entity_poly.type
_entity_poly.pdbx_seq_one_letter_code
_entity_poly.pdbx_strand_id
1 'polypeptide(L)' 'MGANSNEGPEGTGEGGQSDDAERRATEKFISDLLARGEAVFEGEEPTPRTTHVIKRGDDGRLTVRRLRFVR' A
#
# COMPACT_ATOMS: atom_id res chain seq x y z
N MET A 1 -49.90 2.64 4.16
CA MET A 1 -48.79 1.78 4.61
C MET A 1 -48.07 1.30 3.35
N GLY A 2 -46.78 1.48 3.07
CA GLY A 2 -45.61 1.70 3.90
C GLY A 2 -44.60 0.58 3.59
N ALA A 3 -43.39 0.96 3.18
CA ALA A 3 -42.16 0.17 3.03
C ALA A 3 -41.94 -0.62 1.72
N ASN A 4 -41.24 0.07 0.82
CA ASN A 4 -40.44 -0.45 -0.27
C ASN A 4 -39.11 -0.90 0.35
N SER A 5 -38.95 -2.20 0.61
CA SER A 5 -37.66 -2.75 1.04
C SER A 5 -36.85 -3.14 -0.18
N ASN A 6 -36.06 -2.17 -0.66
CA ASN A 6 -34.91 -2.43 -1.51
C ASN A 6 -33.79 -2.96 -0.59
N GLU A 7 -33.82 -4.26 -0.30
CA GLU A 7 -32.71 -4.98 0.32
C GLU A 7 -31.60 -5.06 -0.74
N GLY A 8 -30.68 -4.10 -0.67
CA GLY A 8 -29.38 -4.22 -1.31
C GLY A 8 -28.64 -5.43 -0.72
N PRO A 9 -27.75 -6.08 -1.49
CA PRO A 9 -27.06 -7.25 -0.98
C PRO A 9 -26.14 -6.84 0.19
N GLU A 10 -26.55 -7.20 1.39
CA GLU A 10 -25.66 -7.43 2.50
C GLU A 10 -24.75 -8.61 2.12
N GLY A 11 -23.53 -8.28 1.70
CA GLY A 11 -22.49 -9.22 1.32
C GLY A 11 -21.17 -8.86 2.00
N THR A 12 -21.19 -8.82 3.33
CA THR A 12 -19.99 -8.80 4.17
C THR A 12 -19.23 -10.11 3.95
N GLY A 13 -18.20 -10.14 3.08
CA GLY A 13 -17.51 -11.41 2.81
C GLY A 13 -16.25 -11.44 1.94
N GLU A 14 -15.75 -10.32 1.39
CA GLU A 14 -14.57 -10.33 0.48
C GLU A 14 -13.32 -9.58 1.01
N GLY A 15 -13.31 -9.16 2.28
CA GLY A 15 -12.22 -8.37 2.85
C GLY A 15 -10.98 -9.14 3.30
N GLY A 16 -10.95 -10.48 3.21
CA GLY A 16 -9.89 -11.31 3.79
C GLY A 16 -8.84 -11.83 2.80
N GLN A 17 -9.23 -12.14 1.56
CA GLN A 17 -8.31 -12.70 0.56
C GLN A 17 -7.62 -11.61 -0.28
N SER A 18 -8.34 -10.53 -0.58
CA SER A 18 -7.78 -9.38 -1.29
C SER A 18 -6.75 -8.64 -0.45
N ASP A 19 -6.99 -8.44 0.85
CA ASP A 19 -6.03 -7.75 1.73
C ASP A 19 -4.71 -8.55 1.86
N ASP A 20 -4.75 -9.89 1.91
CA ASP A 20 -3.54 -10.74 1.93
C ASP A 20 -2.80 -10.74 0.57
N ALA A 21 -3.54 -10.78 -0.54
CA ALA A 21 -2.96 -10.70 -1.89
C ALA A 21 -2.33 -9.32 -2.17
N GLU A 22 -3.01 -8.25 -1.78
CA GLU A 22 -2.53 -6.87 -1.87
C GLU A 22 -1.32 -6.65 -0.95
N ARG A 23 -1.33 -7.24 0.25
CA ARG A 23 -0.19 -7.21 1.17
C ARG A 23 1.03 -7.88 0.56
N ARG A 24 0.90 -9.10 0.01
CA ARG A 24 2.01 -9.81 -0.66
C ARG A 24 2.52 -9.07 -1.89
N ALA A 25 1.62 -8.48 -2.68
CA ALA A 25 1.99 -7.67 -3.82
C ALA A 25 2.80 -6.43 -3.39
N THR A 26 2.37 -5.78 -2.32
CA THR A 26 3.06 -4.62 -1.73
C THR A 26 4.43 -5.00 -1.17
N GLU A 27 4.53 -6.10 -0.42
CA GLU A 27 5.79 -6.63 0.11
C GLU A 27 6.79 -6.97 -1.00
N LYS A 28 6.30 -7.59 -2.09
CA LYS A 28 7.13 -7.89 -3.27
C LYS A 28 7.60 -6.61 -3.96
N PHE A 29 6.70 -5.64 -4.13
CA PHE A 29 7.02 -4.35 -4.75
C PHE A 29 8.09 -3.58 -3.94
N ILE A 30 7.95 -3.55 -2.62
CA ILE A 30 8.95 -2.95 -1.71
C ILE A 30 10.30 -3.65 -1.86
N SER A 31 10.29 -4.99 -1.84
CA SER A 31 11.51 -5.78 -1.95
C SER A 31 12.24 -5.52 -3.28
N ASP A 32 11.50 -5.41 -4.39
CA ASP A 32 12.05 -5.13 -5.72
C ASP A 32 12.65 -3.70 -5.78
N LEU A 33 11.98 -2.70 -5.20
CA LEU A 33 12.51 -1.34 -5.14
C LEU A 33 13.80 -1.25 -4.30
N LEU A 34 13.84 -1.94 -3.16
CA LEU A 34 15.03 -2.01 -2.30
C LEU A 34 16.19 -2.72 -3.02
N ALA A 35 15.92 -3.84 -3.68
CA ALA A 35 16.92 -4.58 -4.45
C ALA A 35 17.52 -3.75 -5.60
N ARG A 36 16.73 -2.84 -6.19
CA ARG A 36 17.19 -1.91 -7.24
C ARG A 36 17.86 -0.64 -6.69
N GLY A 37 17.81 -0.41 -5.37
CA GLY A 37 18.26 0.84 -4.76
C GLY A 37 17.38 2.04 -5.10
N GLU A 38 16.14 1.79 -5.51
CA GLU A 38 15.16 2.81 -5.91
C GLU A 38 14.24 3.25 -4.75
N ALA A 39 14.31 2.58 -3.60
CA ALA A 39 13.61 2.98 -2.39
C ALA A 39 14.52 3.05 -1.17
N VAL A 40 14.13 3.89 -0.21
CA VAL A 40 14.72 3.98 1.13
C VAL A 40 13.62 4.07 2.17
N PHE A 41 13.91 3.76 3.43
CA PHE A 41 12.96 3.98 4.51
C PHE A 41 12.87 5.46 4.90
N GLU A 42 11.73 5.87 5.47
CA GLU A 42 11.56 7.20 6.02
C GLU A 42 12.65 7.49 7.08
N GLY A 43 13.44 8.55 6.85
CA GLY A 43 14.56 8.94 7.71
C GLY A 43 15.94 8.47 7.21
N GLU A 44 16.01 7.58 6.21
CA GLU A 44 17.26 7.25 5.53
C GLU A 44 17.62 8.28 4.46
N GLU A 45 18.91 8.42 4.17
CA GLU A 45 19.41 9.34 3.15
C GLU A 45 19.05 8.84 1.74
N PRO A 46 18.23 9.56 0.97
CA PRO A 46 17.88 9.16 -0.38
C PRO A 46 19.08 9.37 -1.31
N THR A 47 19.32 8.39 -2.19
CA THR A 47 20.30 8.51 -3.26
C THR A 47 19.69 9.24 -4.47
N PRO A 48 20.51 9.69 -5.44
CA PRO A 48 19.99 10.25 -6.70
C PRO A 48 19.12 9.29 -7.52
N ARG A 49 19.16 7.98 -7.23
CA ARG A 49 18.32 6.94 -7.86
C ARG A 49 17.06 6.63 -7.06
N THR A 50 16.95 7.14 -5.84
CA THR A 50 15.80 6.89 -4.97
C THR A 50 14.58 7.59 -5.56
N THR A 51 13.57 6.80 -5.92
CA THR A 51 12.30 7.27 -6.48
C THR A 51 11.14 7.07 -5.52
N HIS A 52 11.30 6.24 -4.48
CA HIS A 52 10.26 5.91 -3.52
C HIS A 52 10.78 6.01 -2.07
N VAL A 53 9.87 6.32 -1.15
CA VAL A 53 10.10 6.25 0.30
C VAL A 53 9.13 5.25 0.89
N ILE A 54 9.65 4.38 1.74
CA ILE A 54 8.89 3.36 2.47
C ILE A 54 8.66 3.88 3.89
N LYS A 55 7.39 4.00 4.28
CA LYS A 55 7.00 4.35 5.64
C LYS A 55 6.43 3.13 6.35
N ARG A 56 6.92 2.86 7.55
CA ARG A 56 6.35 1.85 8.43
C ARG A 56 5.21 2.50 9.21
N GLY A 57 3.99 2.03 8.99
CA GLY A 57 2.82 2.43 9.76
C GLY A 57 2.87 1.88 11.17
N ASP A 58 2.16 2.53 12.09
CA ASP A 58 2.06 2.13 13.50
C ASP A 58 1.37 0.77 13.70
N ASP A 59 0.60 0.34 12.70
CA ASP A 59 -0.06 -0.96 12.57
C ASP A 59 0.87 -2.06 12.03
N GLY A 60 2.14 -1.73 11.77
CA GLY A 60 3.13 -2.65 11.21
C GLY A 60 3.02 -2.85 9.69
N ARG A 61 2.12 -2.14 9.01
CA ARG A 61 2.02 -2.18 7.54
C ARG A 61 3.08 -1.28 6.92
N LEU A 62 3.64 -1.71 5.79
CA LEU A 62 4.53 -0.88 5.00
C LEU A 62 3.74 -0.15 3.92
N THR A 63 3.94 1.15 3.81
CA THR A 63 3.36 1.97 2.75
C THR A 63 4.47 2.55 1.89
N VAL A 64 4.22 2.64 0.58
CA VAL A 64 5.18 3.18 -0.38
C VAL A 64 4.65 4.47 -0.94
N ARG A 65 5.48 5.51 -0.93
CA ARG A 65 5.16 6.81 -1.54
C ARG A 65 6.23 7.18 -2.55
N ARG A 66 5.82 7.53 -3.77
CA ARG A 66 6.73 8.01 -4.80
C ARG A 66 7.20 9.43 -4.49
N LEU A 67 8.51 9.65 -4.54
CA LEU A 67 9.12 10.97 -4.49
C LEU A 67 8.76 11.73 -5.77
N ARG A 68 8.28 12.96 -5.59
CA ARG A 68 8.16 13.92 -6.69
C ARG A 68 9.36 14.85 -6.60
N PHE A 69 10.37 14.61 -7.43
CA PHE A 69 11.40 15.62 -7.65
C PHE A 69 10.77 16.76 -8.44
N VAL A 70 10.62 17.91 -7.78
CA VAL A 70 10.28 19.16 -8.47
C VAL A 70 11.55 19.53 -9.23
N ARG A 71 11.53 19.34 -10.55
CA ARG A 71 12.63 19.71 -11.44
C ARG A 71 12.75 21.23 -11.52
#